data_AF-A0A538D173-F1
#
_entry.id   AF-A0A538D173-F1
#
_cell.length_a   1.000
_cell.length_b   1.000
_cell.length_c   1.000
_cell.angle_alpha   90.00
_cell.angle_beta   90.00
_cell.angle_gamma   90.00
#
_symmetry.space_group_name_H-M   'P 1'
#
loop_
_entity.id
_entity.type
_entity.pdbx_description
1 polymer ?
#
loop_
_entity_poly.entity_id
_entity_poly.type
_entity_poly.pdbx_seq_one_letter_code
_entity_poly.pdbx_strand_id
1 'polypeptide(L)'
;MRKTAFALLAAAVLMAGCGSGKSARTAAGAKVFASADCGGCHALSAAKSSGQTGPNLDQLKPSYDSVVRQVSNGGGGMPSFAGKLSTGQIRDVASFVAASTKNNSAALTAFKPNHVKLSDCHSDYACYKQAFGNIAYYENPEAALAKLSSYMKTNPMVNSGCHQIAHEIGHAGYVRYHDNAAQALANGSMTCWSGYYHGVIERAFGGVPRSKVASIARSLCTGKEINKTYFLLYQCVHGLGHGLMIYSLNDLPYSLKVCDHLATAWDRTSCTGGVFM
;
A
#
# COMPACT_ATOMS: atom_id res chain seq x y z
N MET A 1 37.50 -60.48 -25.47
CA MET A 1 37.67 -59.05 -25.13
C MET A 1 36.76 -58.21 -26.03
N ARG A 2 35.61 -57.75 -25.55
CA ARG A 2 34.75 -56.76 -26.23
C ARG A 2 34.32 -55.74 -25.17
N LYS A 3 34.70 -54.49 -25.37
CA LYS A 3 34.44 -53.35 -24.50
C LYS A 3 33.05 -52.80 -24.81
N THR A 4 32.18 -52.65 -23.80
CA THR A 4 30.95 -51.87 -23.89
C THR A 4 31.05 -50.67 -22.96
N ALA A 5 30.87 -49.48 -23.53
CA ALA A 5 30.89 -48.19 -22.84
C ALA A 5 29.53 -47.93 -22.18
N PHE A 6 29.54 -47.48 -20.91
CA PHE A 6 28.38 -46.91 -20.25
C PHE A 6 28.50 -45.38 -20.26
N ALA A 7 27.55 -44.73 -20.93
CA ALA A 7 27.37 -43.29 -20.91
C ALA A 7 26.70 -42.85 -19.59
N LEU A 8 27.34 -41.92 -18.88
CA LEU A 8 26.77 -41.21 -17.73
C LEU A 8 25.96 -40.00 -18.23
N LEU A 9 24.63 -40.04 -18.10
CA LEU A 9 23.80 -38.84 -18.17
C LEU A 9 23.84 -38.13 -16.81
N ALA A 10 24.49 -36.97 -16.74
CA ALA A 10 24.33 -36.04 -15.63
C ALA A 10 23.19 -35.05 -15.95
N ALA A 11 22.10 -35.13 -15.20
CA ALA A 11 21.01 -34.16 -15.26
C ALA A 11 21.43 -32.86 -14.54
N ALA A 12 21.60 -31.79 -15.31
CA ALA A 12 21.80 -30.44 -14.76
C ALA A 12 20.46 -29.87 -14.28
N VAL A 13 20.28 -29.78 -12.95
CA VAL A 13 19.16 -29.08 -12.33
C VAL A 13 19.43 -27.57 -12.39
N LEU A 14 18.70 -26.87 -13.26
CA LEU A 14 18.67 -25.40 -13.28
C LEU A 14 17.78 -24.88 -12.14
N MET A 15 18.40 -24.41 -11.05
CA MET A 15 17.70 -23.60 -10.04
C MET A 15 17.50 -22.18 -10.56
N ALA A 16 16.30 -21.88 -11.07
CA ALA A 16 15.87 -20.50 -11.34
C ALA A 16 15.40 -19.85 -10.02
N GLY A 17 16.22 -18.95 -9.47
CA GLY A 17 15.94 -18.21 -8.25
C GLY A 17 14.82 -17.17 -8.40
N CYS A 18 13.77 -17.31 -7.59
CA CYS A 18 12.70 -16.33 -7.41
C CYS A 18 13.15 -15.16 -6.52
N GLY A 19 13.68 -14.08 -7.12
CA GLY A 19 14.03 -12.83 -6.42
C GLY A 19 13.63 -11.54 -7.16
N SER A 20 12.98 -11.65 -8.32
CA SER A 20 13.04 -10.60 -9.36
C SER A 20 12.01 -9.47 -9.24
N GLY A 21 10.93 -9.61 -8.46
CA GLY A 21 9.78 -8.68 -8.52
C GLY A 21 10.03 -7.27 -7.97
N LYS A 22 10.65 -7.16 -6.79
CA LYS A 22 10.97 -5.85 -6.17
C LYS A 22 12.08 -5.13 -6.95
N SER A 23 13.09 -5.90 -7.37
CA SER A 23 14.21 -5.41 -8.19
C SER A 23 13.76 -4.96 -9.58
N ALA A 24 12.81 -5.67 -10.19
CA ALA A 24 12.28 -5.31 -11.51
C ALA A 24 11.46 -4.02 -11.49
N ARG A 25 10.68 -3.77 -10.43
CA ARG A 25 9.90 -2.53 -10.28
C ARG A 25 10.76 -1.33 -9.92
N THR A 26 11.77 -1.49 -9.07
CA THR A 26 12.77 -0.44 -8.84
C THR A 26 13.54 -0.13 -10.11
N ALA A 27 13.83 -1.13 -10.96
CA ALA A 27 14.47 -0.92 -12.25
C ALA A 27 13.55 -0.22 -13.26
N ALA A 28 12.26 -0.59 -13.33
CA ALA A 28 11.26 0.09 -14.15
C ALA A 28 11.08 1.55 -13.72
N GLY A 29 11.00 1.79 -12.41
CA GLY A 29 10.88 3.14 -11.85
C GLY A 29 12.11 4.01 -12.10
N ALA A 30 13.32 3.44 -11.99
CA ALA A 30 14.56 4.13 -12.36
C ALA A 30 14.57 4.49 -13.86
N LYS A 31 14.07 3.61 -14.72
CA LYS A 31 13.92 3.89 -16.16
C LYS A 31 12.96 5.04 -16.43
N VAL A 32 11.81 5.06 -15.75
CA VAL A 32 10.85 6.17 -15.85
C VAL A 32 11.46 7.47 -15.35
N PHE A 33 12.16 7.44 -14.20
CA PHE A 33 12.86 8.59 -13.63
C PHE A 33 13.82 9.22 -14.65
N ALA A 34 14.58 8.39 -15.37
CA ALA A 34 15.49 8.84 -16.41
C ALA A 34 14.75 9.35 -17.66
N SER A 35 13.79 8.58 -18.18
CA SER A 35 13.11 8.91 -19.44
C SER A 35 12.16 10.11 -19.34
N ALA A 36 11.63 10.38 -18.15
CA ALA A 36 10.79 11.55 -17.88
C ALA A 36 11.61 12.77 -17.43
N ASP A 37 12.94 12.69 -17.48
CA ASP A 37 13.89 13.73 -17.08
C ASP A 37 13.67 14.26 -15.65
N CYS A 38 13.26 13.39 -14.72
CA CYS A 38 13.09 13.77 -13.33
C CYS A 38 14.42 14.26 -12.72
N GLY A 39 15.54 13.69 -13.18
CA GLY A 39 16.88 14.01 -12.73
C GLY A 39 17.37 15.41 -13.13
N GLY A 40 16.84 15.99 -14.20
CA GLY A 40 17.15 17.37 -14.61
C GLY A 40 16.68 18.40 -13.56
N CYS A 41 15.57 18.11 -12.87
CA CYS A 41 15.04 18.98 -11.83
C CYS A 41 15.45 18.56 -10.42
N HIS A 42 15.58 17.26 -10.14
CA HIS A 42 15.73 16.74 -8.79
C HIS A 42 17.07 16.01 -8.55
N ALA A 43 17.71 16.29 -7.42
CA ALA A 43 18.80 15.48 -6.91
C ALA A 43 18.28 14.18 -6.27
N LEU A 44 18.85 13.05 -6.68
CA LEU A 44 18.59 11.72 -6.12
C LEU A 44 19.81 10.82 -6.37
N SER A 45 20.50 10.45 -5.30
CA SER A 45 21.77 9.70 -5.34
C SER A 45 21.60 8.35 -6.04
N ALA A 46 20.48 7.66 -5.79
CA ALA A 46 20.18 6.37 -6.42
C ALA A 46 19.98 6.46 -7.94
N ALA A 47 19.60 7.63 -8.46
CA ALA A 47 19.48 7.90 -9.88
C ALA A 47 20.72 8.60 -10.46
N LYS A 48 21.75 8.86 -9.63
CA LYS A 48 22.92 9.66 -9.98
C LYS A 48 22.56 11.04 -10.55
N SER A 49 21.48 11.64 -10.06
CA SER A 49 21.03 12.97 -10.50
C SER A 49 21.35 14.04 -9.46
N SER A 50 21.56 15.27 -9.94
CA SER A 50 21.96 16.42 -9.12
C SER A 50 21.15 17.68 -9.44
N GLY A 51 19.94 17.54 -10.00
CA GLY A 51 19.07 18.67 -10.32
C GLY A 51 18.76 19.52 -9.09
N GLN A 52 18.63 20.84 -9.31
CA GLN A 52 18.44 21.83 -8.23
C GLN A 52 17.19 22.68 -8.40
N THR A 53 16.47 22.54 -9.52
CA THR A 53 15.22 23.26 -9.78
C THR A 53 14.12 22.83 -8.81
N GLY A 54 14.04 21.52 -8.54
CA GLY A 54 13.15 20.93 -7.55
C GLY A 54 13.90 20.54 -6.27
N PRO A 55 13.18 20.15 -5.21
CA PRO A 55 13.80 19.72 -3.96
C PRO A 55 14.70 18.49 -4.14
N ASN A 56 15.74 18.41 -3.33
CA ASN A 56 16.59 17.23 -3.20
C ASN A 56 15.78 16.08 -2.57
N LEU A 57 15.62 14.97 -3.29
CA LEU A 57 14.78 13.85 -2.89
C LEU A 57 15.43 12.99 -1.81
N ASP A 58 16.77 12.89 -1.76
CA ASP A 58 17.48 12.21 -0.68
C ASP A 58 17.24 12.88 0.69
N GLN A 59 17.06 14.20 0.68
CA GLN A 59 16.77 15.00 1.87
C GLN A 59 15.27 15.01 2.18
N LEU A 60 14.43 15.25 1.17
CA LEU A 60 12.98 15.34 1.32
C LEU A 60 12.36 14.01 1.74
N LYS A 61 12.93 12.89 1.28
CA LYS A 61 12.47 11.52 1.55
C LYS A 61 10.95 11.38 1.38
N PRO A 62 10.38 11.71 0.21
CA PRO A 62 8.93 11.69 0.05
C PRO A 62 8.36 10.27 0.13
N SER A 63 7.14 10.14 0.63
CA SER A 63 6.42 8.86 0.62
C SER A 63 5.99 8.48 -0.80
N TYR A 64 5.73 7.19 -1.02
CA TYR A 64 5.19 6.70 -2.29
C TYR A 64 3.96 7.50 -2.76
N ASP A 65 2.96 7.69 -1.89
CA ASP A 65 1.74 8.42 -2.26
C ASP A 65 1.98 9.91 -2.50
N SER A 66 2.94 10.50 -1.79
CA SER A 66 3.34 11.89 -2.04
C SER A 66 3.95 12.01 -3.43
N VAL A 67 4.81 11.08 -3.84
CA VAL A 67 5.39 11.07 -5.19
C VAL A 67 4.32 10.79 -6.24
N VAL A 68 3.42 9.81 -6.05
CA VAL A 68 2.32 9.53 -6.98
C VAL A 68 1.47 10.78 -7.20
N ARG A 69 1.06 11.46 -6.12
CA ARG A 69 0.23 12.66 -6.18
C ARG A 69 0.95 13.80 -6.88
N GLN A 70 2.19 14.08 -6.48
CA GLN A 70 2.97 15.18 -7.02
C GLN A 70 3.26 14.99 -8.51
N VAL A 71 3.62 13.78 -8.93
CA VAL A 71 3.85 13.45 -10.35
C VAL A 71 2.56 13.50 -11.16
N SER A 72 1.44 13.02 -10.61
CA SER A 72 0.16 13.04 -11.31
C SER A 72 -0.38 14.47 -11.49
N ASN A 73 -0.33 15.28 -10.44
CA ASN A 73 -1.03 16.56 -10.41
C ASN A 73 -0.13 17.77 -10.71
N GLY A 74 1.19 17.61 -10.57
CA GLY A 74 2.12 18.75 -10.57
C GLY A 74 1.91 19.66 -9.35
N GLY A 75 2.49 20.87 -9.41
CA GLY A 75 2.38 21.90 -8.38
C GLY A 75 3.74 22.45 -7.94
N GLY A 76 3.77 23.67 -7.39
CA GLY A 76 5.00 24.29 -6.90
C GLY A 76 6.08 24.49 -7.98
N GLY A 77 5.67 24.67 -9.24
CA GLY A 77 6.58 24.77 -10.39
C GLY A 77 6.87 23.43 -11.08
N MET A 78 6.51 22.28 -10.48
CA MET A 78 6.61 20.98 -11.12
C MET A 78 5.42 20.76 -12.08
N PRO A 79 5.65 20.38 -13.35
CA PRO A 79 4.57 20.08 -14.29
C PRO A 79 3.84 18.79 -13.90
N SER A 80 2.57 18.68 -14.29
CA SER A 80 1.83 17.42 -14.24
C SER A 80 2.35 16.45 -15.31
N PHE A 81 2.44 15.18 -14.93
CA PHE A 81 2.73 14.06 -15.83
C PHE A 81 1.50 13.19 -16.12
N ALA A 82 0.30 13.59 -15.65
CA ALA A 82 -0.93 12.94 -16.08
C ALA A 82 -1.08 13.03 -17.61
N GLY A 83 -1.42 11.91 -18.23
CA GLY A 83 -1.50 11.80 -19.69
C GLY A 83 -0.16 11.72 -20.43
N LYS A 84 0.96 12.04 -19.77
CA LYS A 84 2.33 11.85 -20.31
C LYS A 84 2.95 10.53 -19.86
N LEU A 85 2.67 10.14 -18.62
CA LEU A 85 3.02 8.85 -18.06
C LEU A 85 1.74 8.06 -17.81
N SER A 86 1.78 6.76 -18.09
CA SER A 86 0.72 5.84 -17.65
C SER A 86 0.69 5.75 -16.13
N THR A 87 -0.47 5.40 -15.57
CA THR A 87 -0.61 5.15 -14.13
C THR A 87 0.43 4.15 -13.63
N GLY A 88 0.73 3.10 -14.42
CA GLY A 88 1.79 2.14 -14.10
C GLY A 88 3.16 2.79 -13.94
N GLN A 89 3.57 3.64 -14.90
CA GLN A 89 4.85 4.34 -14.85
C GLN A 89 4.95 5.33 -13.69
N ILE A 90 3.86 6.05 -13.37
CA ILE A 90 3.81 6.96 -12.21
C ILE A 90 4.04 6.19 -10.91
N ARG A 91 3.41 5.01 -10.76
CA ARG A 91 3.62 4.14 -9.60
C ARG A 91 5.03 3.56 -9.56
N ASP A 92 5.60 3.20 -10.71
CA ASP A 92 6.95 2.66 -10.78
C ASP A 92 7.98 3.71 -10.32
N VAL A 93 7.89 4.95 -10.83
CA VAL A 93 8.79 6.04 -10.39
C VAL A 93 8.58 6.40 -8.92
N ALA A 94 7.34 6.41 -8.43
CA ALA A 94 7.06 6.63 -7.02
C ALA A 94 7.67 5.55 -6.12
N SER A 95 7.57 4.27 -6.54
CA SER A 95 8.18 3.15 -5.83
C SER A 95 9.70 3.29 -5.78
N PHE A 96 10.31 3.66 -6.89
CA PHE A 96 11.76 3.86 -6.98
C PHE A 96 12.24 5.00 -6.07
N VAL A 97 11.60 6.17 -6.12
CA VAL A 97 11.98 7.34 -5.30
C VAL A 97 11.82 7.04 -3.80
N ALA A 98 10.68 6.49 -3.39
CA ALA A 98 10.43 6.17 -1.98
C ALA A 98 11.42 5.11 -1.45
N ALA A 99 11.65 4.04 -2.22
CA ALA A 99 12.61 2.99 -1.85
C ALA A 99 14.05 3.50 -1.79
N SER A 100 14.44 4.39 -2.71
CA SER A 100 15.80 4.94 -2.82
C SER A 100 16.17 5.84 -1.64
N THR A 101 15.19 6.52 -1.06
CA THR A 101 15.38 7.46 0.05
C THR A 101 15.23 6.78 1.42
N LYS A 102 15.09 5.44 1.43
CA LYS A 102 14.79 4.60 2.60
C LYS A 102 13.50 4.99 3.33
N ASN A 103 12.61 5.74 2.69
CA ASN A 103 11.27 5.98 3.20
C ASN A 103 10.36 4.82 2.74
N ASN A 104 10.45 3.69 3.46
CA ASN A 104 9.52 2.58 3.31
C ASN A 104 8.16 2.97 3.92
N SER A 105 7.39 3.82 3.23
CA SER A 105 6.23 4.51 3.80
C SER A 105 4.98 3.66 4.05
N ALA A 106 5.06 2.33 3.98
CA ALA A 106 3.99 1.46 4.53
C ALA A 106 4.39 0.80 5.86
N ALA A 107 5.68 0.76 6.21
CA ALA A 107 6.18 -0.08 7.31
C ALA A 107 6.60 0.67 8.58
N LEU A 108 6.91 1.98 8.55
CA LEU A 108 7.79 2.55 9.60
C LEU A 108 7.28 3.63 10.55
N THR A 109 5.99 3.92 10.62
CA THR A 109 5.43 4.42 11.89
C THR A 109 4.08 3.78 12.12
N ALA A 110 4.02 2.87 13.11
CA ALA A 110 2.75 2.49 13.70
C ALA A 110 2.03 3.76 14.13
N PHE A 111 0.71 3.83 13.88
CA PHE A 111 -0.11 4.88 14.44
C PHE A 111 0.13 4.96 15.95
N LYS A 112 0.44 6.16 16.44
CA LYS A 112 0.61 6.41 17.87
C LYS A 112 -0.53 7.32 18.31
N PRO A 113 -1.42 6.86 19.21
CA PRO A 113 -2.50 7.70 19.70
C PRO A 113 -1.93 8.89 20.47
N ASN A 114 -2.54 10.06 20.28
CA ASN A 114 -2.27 11.25 21.07
C ASN A 114 -3.59 11.98 21.36
N HIS A 115 -3.57 13.25 21.78
CA HIS A 115 -4.78 13.97 22.21
C HIS A 115 -5.24 15.08 21.25
N VAL A 116 -4.66 15.13 20.05
CA VAL A 116 -5.04 16.11 19.02
C VAL A 116 -6.51 15.91 18.61
N LYS A 117 -7.30 16.99 18.57
CA LYS A 117 -8.70 16.98 18.14
C LYS A 117 -8.89 17.73 16.83
N LEU A 118 -9.99 17.46 16.13
CA LEU A 118 -10.33 18.13 14.86
C LEU A 118 -10.45 19.66 15.00
N SER A 119 -10.88 20.14 16.17
CA SER A 119 -10.98 21.58 16.48
C SER A 119 -9.63 22.29 16.46
N ASP A 120 -8.55 21.56 16.71
CA ASP A 120 -7.22 22.13 16.91
C ASP A 120 -6.45 22.26 15.58
N CYS A 121 -7.01 21.68 14.49
CA CYS A 121 -6.26 21.45 13.26
C CYS A 121 -6.28 22.60 12.26
N HIS A 122 -7.26 23.50 12.31
CA HIS A 122 -7.35 24.65 11.41
C HIS A 122 -7.05 24.33 9.91
N SER A 123 -5.85 24.62 9.42
CA SER A 123 -5.40 24.33 8.05
C SER A 123 -4.19 23.37 7.99
N ASP A 124 -3.97 22.58 9.05
CA ASP A 124 -2.94 21.55 9.12
C ASP A 124 -3.51 20.17 8.76
N TYR A 125 -3.13 19.69 7.57
CA TYR A 125 -3.52 18.39 7.08
C TYR A 125 -2.97 17.22 7.92
N ALA A 126 -1.75 17.32 8.42
CA ALA A 126 -1.16 16.30 9.27
C ALA A 126 -1.91 16.18 10.60
N CYS A 127 -2.31 17.33 11.16
CA CYS A 127 -3.19 17.37 12.32
C CYS A 127 -4.52 16.66 12.03
N TYR A 128 -5.18 16.93 10.90
CA TYR A 128 -6.43 16.26 10.54
C TYR A 128 -6.29 14.74 10.48
N LYS A 129 -5.25 14.23 9.82
CA LYS A 129 -4.97 12.78 9.78
C LYS A 129 -4.86 12.20 11.19
N GLN A 130 -4.03 12.81 12.04
CA GLN A 130 -3.85 12.36 13.42
C GLN A 130 -5.15 12.42 14.23
N ALA A 131 -5.92 13.50 14.12
CA ALA A 131 -7.18 13.67 14.84
C ALA A 131 -8.22 12.60 14.45
N PHE A 132 -8.36 12.30 13.15
CA PHE A 132 -9.24 11.23 12.70
C PHE A 132 -8.75 9.84 13.16
N GLY A 133 -7.44 9.61 13.12
CA GLY A 133 -6.85 8.40 13.71
C GLY A 133 -7.13 8.29 15.22
N ASN A 134 -7.07 9.39 15.97
CA ASN A 134 -7.42 9.39 17.40
C ASN A 134 -8.89 9.00 17.62
N ILE A 135 -9.82 9.52 16.82
CA ILE A 135 -11.24 9.11 16.90
C ILE A 135 -11.36 7.61 16.66
N ALA A 136 -10.69 7.09 15.63
CA ALA A 136 -10.72 5.66 15.33
C ALA A 136 -10.16 4.81 16.47
N TYR A 137 -9.08 5.27 17.11
CA TYR A 137 -8.42 4.58 18.21
C TYR A 137 -9.22 4.62 19.51
N TYR A 138 -9.68 5.80 19.96
CA TYR A 138 -10.36 5.94 21.24
C TYR A 138 -11.85 5.56 21.16
N GLU A 139 -12.54 5.91 20.08
CA GLU A 139 -13.97 5.65 19.94
C GLU A 139 -14.23 4.34 19.18
N ASN A 140 -14.01 4.34 17.86
CA ASN A 140 -14.02 3.19 16.94
C ASN A 140 -13.88 3.69 15.48
N PRO A 141 -13.47 2.83 14.52
CA PRO A 141 -13.33 3.25 13.13
C PRO A 141 -14.63 3.71 12.47
N GLU A 142 -15.78 3.14 12.82
CA GLU A 142 -17.08 3.54 12.27
C GLU A 142 -17.41 4.99 12.59
N ALA A 143 -17.21 5.41 13.84
CA ALA A 143 -17.38 6.79 14.28
C ALA A 143 -16.44 7.74 13.53
N ALA A 144 -15.17 7.35 13.36
CA ALA A 144 -14.19 8.15 12.61
C ALA A 144 -14.56 8.30 11.13
N LEU A 145 -15.00 7.23 10.47
CA LEU A 145 -15.38 7.25 9.05
C LEU A 145 -16.70 8.01 8.82
N ALA A 146 -17.66 7.89 9.75
CA ALA A 146 -18.87 8.71 9.73
C ALA A 146 -18.54 10.20 9.91
N LYS A 147 -17.64 10.51 10.85
CA LYS A 147 -17.17 11.89 11.07
C LYS A 147 -16.43 12.43 9.86
N LEU A 148 -15.56 11.63 9.23
CA LEU A 148 -14.85 11.97 8.00
C LEU A 148 -15.84 12.33 6.88
N SER A 149 -16.82 11.46 6.65
CA SER A 149 -17.86 11.66 5.62
C SER A 149 -18.66 12.95 5.83
N SER A 150 -18.88 13.37 7.08
CA SER A 150 -19.49 14.65 7.42
C SER A 150 -18.56 15.83 7.17
N TYR A 151 -17.30 15.75 7.63
CA TYR A 151 -16.31 16.83 7.53
C TYR A 151 -15.91 17.16 6.08
N MET A 152 -15.90 16.16 5.20
CA MET A 152 -15.62 16.35 3.77
C MET A 152 -16.58 17.34 3.09
N LYS A 153 -17.82 17.49 3.60
CA LYS A 153 -18.82 18.38 3.01
C LYS A 153 -18.50 19.86 3.23
N THR A 154 -17.75 20.18 4.28
CA THR A 154 -17.50 21.56 4.72
C THR A 154 -16.02 21.94 4.75
N ASN A 155 -15.11 20.96 4.68
CA ASN A 155 -13.67 21.19 4.71
C ASN A 155 -12.99 20.69 3.42
N PRO A 156 -12.59 21.59 2.50
CA PRO A 156 -11.97 21.22 1.22
C PRO A 156 -10.63 20.45 1.36
N MET A 157 -9.86 20.73 2.41
CA MET A 157 -8.59 20.05 2.67
C MET A 157 -8.83 18.59 3.08
N VAL A 158 -9.78 18.36 3.99
CA VAL A 158 -10.21 17.01 4.36
C VAL A 158 -10.83 16.30 3.17
N ASN A 159 -11.64 16.97 2.34
CA ASN A 159 -12.25 16.38 1.15
C ASN A 159 -11.20 15.90 0.13
N SER A 160 -10.24 16.76 -0.20
CA SER A 160 -9.18 16.42 -1.17
C SER A 160 -8.20 15.37 -0.63
N GLY A 161 -7.96 15.34 0.69
CA GLY A 161 -7.07 14.38 1.33
C GLY A 161 -7.78 13.21 2.01
N CYS A 162 -9.06 12.99 1.71
CA CYS A 162 -9.91 12.09 2.50
C CYS A 162 -9.44 10.63 2.44
N HIS A 163 -8.86 10.23 1.30
CA HIS A 163 -8.32 8.90 1.10
C HIS A 163 -7.17 8.58 2.06
N GLN A 164 -6.19 9.48 2.20
CA GLN A 164 -5.05 9.22 3.09
C GLN A 164 -5.42 9.44 4.57
N ILE A 165 -6.45 10.23 4.87
CA ILE A 165 -7.05 10.25 6.20
C ILE A 165 -7.68 8.89 6.51
N ALA A 166 -8.40 8.30 5.55
CA ALA A 166 -8.99 6.97 5.73
C ALA A 166 -7.93 5.89 5.95
N HIS A 167 -6.77 5.97 5.29
CA HIS A 167 -5.62 5.09 5.60
C HIS A 167 -5.19 5.21 7.06
N GLU A 168 -5.01 6.43 7.56
CA GLU A 168 -4.61 6.68 8.95
C GLU A 168 -5.66 6.14 9.95
N ILE A 169 -6.96 6.30 9.64
CA ILE A 169 -8.05 5.66 10.41
C ILE A 169 -7.87 4.13 10.41
N GLY A 170 -7.51 3.54 9.27
CA GLY A 170 -7.17 2.11 9.15
C GLY A 170 -6.00 1.69 10.04
N HIS A 171 -4.93 2.48 10.07
CA HIS A 171 -3.77 2.22 10.93
C HIS A 171 -4.17 2.27 12.40
N ALA A 172 -4.96 3.28 12.78
CA ALA A 172 -5.46 3.44 14.14
C ALA A 172 -6.44 2.34 14.56
N GLY A 173 -7.32 1.91 13.65
CA GLY A 173 -8.22 0.78 13.86
C GLY A 173 -7.45 -0.52 14.10
N TYR A 174 -6.40 -0.77 13.31
CA TYR A 174 -5.53 -1.92 13.52
C TYR A 174 -4.88 -1.92 14.91
N VAL A 175 -4.37 -0.78 15.36
CA VAL A 175 -3.79 -0.63 16.71
C VAL A 175 -4.85 -0.78 17.80
N ARG A 176 -6.06 -0.22 17.61
CA ARG A 176 -7.19 -0.34 18.54
C ARG A 176 -7.56 -1.79 18.79
N TYR A 177 -7.62 -2.60 17.74
CA TYR A 177 -7.96 -4.01 17.84
C TYR A 177 -6.74 -4.89 18.13
N HIS A 178 -5.69 -4.34 18.76
CA HIS A 178 -4.52 -5.08 19.21
C HIS A 178 -3.86 -5.90 18.09
N ASP A 179 -3.66 -5.26 16.94
CA ASP A 179 -3.05 -5.86 15.74
C ASP A 179 -3.86 -7.02 15.12
N ASN A 180 -5.15 -7.15 15.49
CA ASN A 180 -6.08 -8.08 14.88
C ASN A 180 -6.64 -7.52 13.56
N ALA A 181 -6.02 -7.90 12.45
CA ALA A 181 -6.41 -7.46 11.11
C ALA A 181 -7.86 -7.84 10.78
N ALA A 182 -8.29 -9.04 11.19
CA ALA A 182 -9.64 -9.52 10.92
C ALA A 182 -10.68 -8.59 11.56
N GLN A 183 -10.51 -8.31 12.85
CA GLN A 183 -11.40 -7.44 13.60
C GLN A 183 -11.36 -6.01 13.06
N ALA A 184 -10.18 -5.49 12.71
CA ALA A 184 -10.07 -4.18 12.08
C ALA A 184 -10.82 -4.12 10.74
N LEU A 185 -10.62 -5.07 9.82
CA LEU A 185 -11.32 -5.12 8.54
C LEU A 185 -12.84 -5.22 8.73
N ALA A 186 -13.31 -5.98 9.72
CA ALA A 186 -14.74 -6.15 10.00
C ALA A 186 -15.46 -4.88 10.46
N ASN A 187 -14.74 -3.89 11.02
CA ASN A 187 -15.30 -2.66 11.58
C ASN A 187 -15.02 -1.43 10.67
N GLY A 188 -14.80 -1.67 9.38
CA GLY A 188 -14.52 -0.63 8.37
C GLY A 188 -15.70 -0.25 7.49
N SER A 189 -15.52 0.79 6.67
CA SER A 189 -16.45 1.15 5.59
C SER A 189 -15.69 1.53 4.32
N MET A 190 -16.41 1.62 3.18
CA MET A 190 -15.86 2.03 1.89
C MET A 190 -15.67 3.56 1.75
N THR A 191 -15.85 4.34 2.82
CA THR A 191 -15.63 5.79 2.82
C THR A 191 -14.25 6.11 2.21
N CYS A 192 -14.23 7.11 1.32
CA CYS A 192 -13.02 7.52 0.60
C CYS A 192 -12.36 6.41 -0.21
N TRP A 193 -13.16 5.73 -1.05
CA TRP A 193 -12.71 4.65 -1.94
C TRP A 193 -11.98 3.56 -1.16
N SER A 194 -12.59 3.09 -0.08
CA SER A 194 -12.07 1.98 0.74
C SER A 194 -10.72 2.25 1.43
N GLY A 195 -10.26 3.50 1.51
CA GLY A 195 -8.96 3.85 2.09
C GLY A 195 -8.72 3.30 3.51
N TYR A 196 -9.78 3.08 4.30
CA TYR A 196 -9.66 2.39 5.59
C TYR A 196 -9.04 0.99 5.47
N TYR A 197 -9.56 0.17 4.56
CA TYR A 197 -9.09 -1.19 4.35
C TYR A 197 -7.63 -1.21 3.88
N HIS A 198 -7.23 -0.19 3.10
CA HIS A 198 -5.86 0.00 2.63
C HIS A 198 -4.94 0.16 3.83
N GLY A 199 -5.30 1.07 4.74
CA GLY A 199 -4.54 1.33 5.96
C GLY A 199 -4.41 0.10 6.86
N VAL A 200 -5.49 -0.66 7.06
CA VAL A 200 -5.41 -1.89 7.88
C VAL A 200 -4.40 -2.88 7.30
N ILE A 201 -4.41 -3.09 5.98
CA ILE A 201 -3.52 -4.06 5.35
C ILE A 201 -2.07 -3.55 5.25
N GLU A 202 -1.86 -2.23 5.07
CA GLU A 202 -0.53 -1.62 5.15
C GLU A 202 0.16 -1.95 6.47
N ARG A 203 -0.58 -1.93 7.58
CA ARG A 203 -0.07 -2.33 8.89
C ARG A 203 0.05 -3.84 9.04
N ALA A 204 -0.96 -4.60 8.65
CA ALA A 204 -0.97 -6.05 8.81
C ALA A 204 0.13 -6.77 8.01
N PHE A 205 0.52 -6.23 6.84
CA PHE A 205 1.59 -6.78 6.00
C PHE A 205 2.89 -5.96 6.02
N GLY A 206 2.96 -4.92 6.86
CA GLY A 206 4.15 -4.08 7.01
C GLY A 206 5.38 -4.91 7.37
N GLY A 207 6.39 -4.95 6.49
CA GLY A 207 7.62 -5.71 6.71
C GLY A 207 7.52 -7.23 6.54
N VAL A 208 6.34 -7.77 6.18
CA VAL A 208 6.17 -9.20 5.89
C VAL A 208 6.85 -9.54 4.56
N PRO A 209 7.73 -10.55 4.50
CA PRO A 209 8.33 -10.98 3.25
C PRO A 209 7.28 -11.71 2.37
N ARG A 210 7.37 -11.53 1.05
CA ARG A 210 6.37 -12.04 0.07
C ARG A 210 6.11 -13.55 0.17
N SER A 211 7.11 -14.31 0.60
CA SER A 211 7.02 -15.76 0.81
C SER A 211 6.06 -16.15 1.96
N LYS A 212 5.85 -15.27 2.94
CA LYS A 212 5.00 -15.53 4.11
C LYS A 212 3.57 -15.01 3.94
N VAL A 213 3.33 -14.09 3.01
CA VAL A 213 2.03 -13.42 2.83
C VAL A 213 0.90 -14.40 2.55
N ALA A 214 1.09 -15.38 1.67
CA ALA A 214 0.05 -16.37 1.37
C ALA A 214 -0.28 -17.27 2.56
N SER A 215 0.65 -17.48 3.49
CA SER A 215 0.39 -18.21 4.73
C SER A 215 -0.44 -17.36 5.69
N ILE A 216 -0.08 -16.09 5.85
CA ILE A 216 -0.77 -15.16 6.76
C ILE A 216 -2.17 -14.84 6.24
N ALA A 217 -2.31 -14.61 4.94
CA ALA A 217 -3.58 -14.32 4.27
C ALA A 217 -4.64 -15.40 4.53
N ARG A 218 -4.24 -16.69 4.53
CA ARG A 218 -5.15 -17.82 4.82
C ARG A 218 -5.75 -17.78 6.23
N SER A 219 -5.01 -17.29 7.20
CA SER A 219 -5.46 -17.19 8.59
C SER A 219 -6.04 -15.81 8.93
N LEU A 220 -5.94 -14.83 8.02
CA LEU A 220 -6.24 -13.44 8.35
C LEU A 220 -7.73 -13.21 8.61
N CYS A 221 -8.60 -13.85 7.84
CA CYS A 221 -10.05 -13.71 7.94
C CYS A 221 -10.70 -14.92 8.63
N THR A 222 -9.97 -15.59 9.53
CA THR A 222 -10.51 -16.71 10.31
C THR A 222 -10.84 -16.25 11.73
N GLY A 223 -12.00 -16.64 12.25
CA GLY A 223 -12.40 -16.33 13.63
C GLY A 223 -13.90 -16.32 13.81
N LYS A 224 -14.36 -16.70 15.02
CA LYS A 224 -15.79 -16.74 15.34
C LYS A 224 -16.47 -15.38 15.13
N GLU A 225 -15.78 -14.29 15.49
CA GLU A 225 -16.27 -12.92 15.36
C GLU A 225 -16.46 -12.50 13.89
N ILE A 226 -15.56 -12.93 13.00
CA ILE A 226 -15.62 -12.63 11.57
C ILE A 226 -16.66 -13.49 10.87
N ASN A 227 -16.76 -14.75 11.29
CA ASN A 227 -17.72 -15.71 10.74
C ASN A 227 -19.14 -15.50 11.28
N LYS A 228 -19.41 -14.47 12.09
CA LYS A 228 -20.75 -14.17 12.63
C LYS A 228 -21.76 -13.89 11.54
N THR A 229 -21.35 -13.19 10.48
CA THR A 229 -22.23 -12.88 9.35
C THR A 229 -21.48 -13.00 8.02
N TYR A 230 -22.22 -13.33 6.96
CA TYR A 230 -21.70 -13.35 5.60
C TYR A 230 -21.10 -12.00 5.19
N PHE A 231 -21.71 -10.91 5.64
CA PHE A 231 -21.24 -9.55 5.36
C PHE A 231 -19.85 -9.29 5.95
N LEU A 232 -19.63 -9.60 7.23
CA LEU A 232 -18.34 -9.36 7.89
C LEU A 232 -17.21 -10.20 7.28
N LEU A 233 -17.50 -11.46 6.96
CA LEU A 233 -16.55 -12.32 6.26
C LEU A 233 -16.24 -11.77 4.85
N TYR A 234 -17.24 -11.29 4.12
CA TYR A 234 -17.07 -10.72 2.78
C TYR A 234 -16.20 -9.46 2.82
N GLN A 235 -16.48 -8.54 3.74
CA GLN A 235 -15.69 -7.32 3.90
C GLN A 235 -14.22 -7.65 4.24
N CYS A 236 -13.97 -8.65 5.08
CA CYS A 236 -12.61 -9.10 5.39
C CYS A 236 -11.89 -9.64 4.16
N VAL A 237 -12.49 -10.64 3.48
CA VAL A 237 -11.82 -11.35 2.38
C VAL A 237 -11.69 -10.49 1.13
N HIS A 238 -12.69 -9.67 0.82
CA HIS A 238 -12.60 -8.69 -0.25
C HIS A 238 -11.54 -7.62 0.06
N GLY A 239 -11.54 -7.09 1.29
CA GLY A 239 -10.53 -6.13 1.75
C GLY A 239 -9.09 -6.68 1.69
N LEU A 240 -8.91 -7.97 1.98
CA LEU A 240 -7.63 -8.66 1.81
C LEU A 240 -7.14 -8.61 0.36
N GLY A 241 -8.01 -8.88 -0.62
CA GLY A 241 -7.67 -8.80 -2.04
C GLY A 241 -7.16 -7.42 -2.46
N HIS A 242 -7.87 -6.39 -2.03
CA HIS A 242 -7.47 -5.01 -2.28
C HIS A 242 -6.11 -4.69 -1.63
N GLY A 243 -5.94 -5.06 -0.36
CA GLY A 243 -4.69 -4.85 0.36
C GLY A 243 -3.50 -5.63 -0.21
N LEU A 244 -3.72 -6.80 -0.81
CA LEU A 244 -2.68 -7.54 -1.54
C LEU A 244 -2.17 -6.77 -2.76
N MET A 245 -3.07 -6.07 -3.46
CA MET A 245 -2.65 -5.17 -4.54
C MET A 245 -1.77 -4.05 -4.01
N ILE A 246 -2.05 -3.49 -2.84
CA ILE A 246 -1.20 -2.43 -2.27
C ILE A 246 0.15 -3.00 -1.80
N TYR A 247 0.11 -4.04 -0.97
CA TYR A 247 1.31 -4.71 -0.44
C TYR A 247 2.27 -5.11 -1.55
N SER A 248 1.70 -5.64 -2.64
CA SER A 248 2.48 -6.12 -3.76
C SER A 248 2.91 -5.02 -4.72
N LEU A 249 2.54 -3.75 -4.47
CA LEU A 249 2.74 -2.56 -5.30
C LEU A 249 1.97 -2.60 -6.65
N ASN A 250 0.82 -3.26 -6.66
CA ASN A 250 -0.07 -3.58 -7.77
C ASN A 250 0.44 -4.71 -8.65
N ASP A 251 1.02 -5.75 -8.04
CA ASP A 251 1.39 -6.98 -8.75
C ASP A 251 0.17 -7.88 -8.88
N LEU A 252 -0.64 -7.59 -9.91
CA LEU A 252 -1.88 -8.32 -10.18
C LEU A 252 -1.65 -9.85 -10.22
N PRO A 253 -0.70 -10.39 -11.00
CA PRO A 253 -0.44 -11.84 -11.00
C PRO A 253 -0.11 -12.41 -9.62
N TYR A 254 0.68 -11.69 -8.82
CA TYR A 254 0.99 -12.14 -7.47
C TYR A 254 -0.22 -12.10 -6.54
N SER A 255 -0.99 -11.02 -6.56
CA SER A 255 -2.16 -10.86 -5.70
C SER A 255 -3.21 -11.94 -5.99
N LEU A 256 -3.48 -12.22 -7.27
CA LEU A 256 -4.35 -13.32 -7.68
C LEU A 256 -3.81 -14.67 -7.19
N LYS A 257 -2.51 -14.93 -7.35
CA LYS A 257 -1.88 -16.16 -6.87
C LYS A 257 -2.00 -16.32 -5.35
N VAL A 258 -1.95 -15.23 -4.58
CA VAL A 258 -2.20 -15.28 -3.14
C VAL A 258 -3.65 -15.61 -2.85
N CYS A 259 -4.60 -14.97 -3.55
CA CYS A 259 -6.04 -15.26 -3.40
C CYS A 259 -6.36 -16.72 -3.74
N ASP A 260 -5.76 -17.30 -4.78
CA ASP A 260 -5.95 -18.70 -5.19
C ASP A 260 -5.54 -19.72 -4.12
N HIS A 261 -4.71 -19.31 -3.16
CA HIS A 261 -4.26 -20.14 -2.06
C HIS A 261 -5.16 -20.06 -0.81
N LEU A 262 -6.24 -19.28 -0.84
CA LEU A 262 -7.22 -19.24 0.25
C LEU A 262 -8.00 -20.55 0.38
N ALA A 263 -8.54 -20.78 1.58
CA ALA A 263 -9.04 -22.08 2.01
C ALA A 263 -10.26 -22.54 1.19
N THR A 264 -11.23 -21.65 0.96
CA THR A 264 -12.49 -22.00 0.29
C THR A 264 -12.62 -21.36 -1.09
N ALA A 265 -13.44 -21.94 -1.97
CA ALA A 265 -13.72 -21.37 -3.30
C ALA A 265 -14.38 -19.99 -3.22
N TRP A 266 -15.18 -19.77 -2.17
CA TRP A 266 -15.80 -18.49 -1.89
C TRP A 266 -14.73 -17.45 -1.52
N ASP A 267 -13.80 -17.80 -0.61
CA ASP A 267 -12.74 -16.87 -0.21
C ASP A 267 -11.88 -16.45 -1.41
N ARG A 268 -11.54 -17.40 -2.29
CA ARG A 268 -10.77 -17.15 -3.52
C ARG A 268 -11.48 -16.15 -4.42
N THR A 269 -12.77 -16.36 -4.66
CA THR A 269 -13.58 -15.48 -5.52
C THR A 269 -13.72 -14.08 -4.92
N SER A 270 -14.03 -13.99 -3.62
CA SER A 270 -14.19 -12.72 -2.92
C SER A 270 -12.89 -11.92 -2.86
N CYS A 271 -11.76 -12.58 -2.58
CA CYS A 271 -10.44 -11.97 -2.59
C CYS A 271 -10.08 -11.47 -4.00
N THR A 272 -10.29 -12.29 -5.02
CA THR A 272 -10.08 -11.89 -6.42
C THR A 272 -10.94 -10.68 -6.80
N GLY A 273 -12.19 -10.60 -6.35
CA GLY A 273 -13.02 -9.41 -6.54
C GLY A 273 -12.40 -8.15 -5.94
N GLY A 274 -11.77 -8.26 -4.77
CA GLY A 274 -11.05 -7.14 -4.14
C GLY A 274 -9.76 -6.75 -4.86
N VAL A 275 -9.10 -7.69 -5.53
CA VAL A 275 -7.90 -7.42 -6.35
C VAL A 275 -8.20 -6.52 -7.56
N PHE A 276 -9.44 -6.53 -8.07
CA PHE A 276 -9.85 -5.73 -9.22
C PHE A 276 -10.49 -4.37 -8.87
N MET A 277 -10.57 -4.04 -7.59
CA MET A 277 -11.05 -2.73 -7.08
C MET A 277 -9.87 -1.83 -6.76
#